data_AF-U3TBJ3-F1
#
_entry.id   AF-U3TBJ3-F1
#
_cell.length_a   1.000
_cell.length_b   1.000
_cell.length_c   1.000
_cell.angle_alpha   90.00
_cell.angle_beta   90.00
_cell.angle_gamma   90.00
#
_symmetry.space_group_name_H-M   'P 1'
#
loop_
_entity.id
_entity.type
_entity.pdbx_description
1 polymer ?
#
loop_
_entity_poly.entity_id
_entity_poly.type
_entity_poly.pdbx_seq_one_letter_code
_entity_poly.pdbx_strand_id
1 'polypeptide(L)'
;MKPEARVLASACAREACFAYIVRGRGVDGAVSSLSGCSSLCQRAWDRGYMGELRYGCGSCSCGLPSPPSRGQGAWEAYSRLAAAIAAGMLEILEGLGGAGGPFYHR
;
A
#
# COMPACT_ATOMS: atom_id res chain seq x y z
N MET A 1 3.55 -21.19 -1.80
CA MET A 1 2.65 -20.12 -2.30
C MET A 1 2.56 -20.25 -3.81
N LYS A 2 1.38 -20.15 -4.44
CA LYS A 2 1.32 -20.01 -5.91
C LYS A 2 2.00 -18.67 -6.27
N PRO A 3 2.99 -18.63 -7.17
CA PRO A 3 3.73 -17.41 -7.53
C PRO A 3 2.86 -16.24 -8.02
N GLU A 4 1.59 -16.51 -8.32
CA GLU A 4 0.66 -15.61 -8.98
C GLU A 4 -0.35 -14.94 -8.02
N ALA A 5 -0.31 -15.23 -6.72
CA ALA A 5 -1.25 -14.63 -5.78
C ALA A 5 -0.97 -13.12 -5.64
N ARG A 6 -1.99 -12.28 -5.89
CA ARG A 6 -1.88 -10.84 -5.70
C ARG A 6 -1.97 -10.49 -4.23
N VAL A 7 -1.02 -9.68 -3.77
CA VAL A 7 -0.94 -9.23 -2.37
C VAL A 7 -1.16 -7.72 -2.33
N LEU A 8 -1.99 -7.28 -1.39
CA LEU A 8 -2.13 -5.88 -1.03
C LEU A 8 -1.05 -5.56 -0.01
N ALA A 9 -0.05 -4.79 -0.39
CA ALA A 9 1.02 -4.39 0.50
C ALA A 9 0.87 -2.91 0.82
N SER A 10 0.50 -2.61 2.07
CA SER A 10 0.02 -1.29 2.49
C SER A 10 0.81 -0.70 3.65
N ALA A 11 0.80 0.61 3.75
CA ALA A 11 1.32 1.33 4.90
C ALA A 11 0.59 2.66 5.08
N CYS A 12 0.53 3.11 6.32
CA CYS A 12 -0.07 4.39 6.65
C CYS A 12 0.82 5.21 7.58
N ALA A 13 0.70 6.52 7.45
CA ALA A 13 1.20 7.49 8.40
C ALA A 13 0.14 8.56 8.62
N ARG A 14 -0.30 8.71 9.87
CA ARG A 14 -1.51 9.50 10.21
C ARG A 14 -2.69 9.02 9.35
N GLU A 15 -3.38 9.95 8.68
CA GLU A 15 -4.50 9.70 7.78
C GLU A 15 -4.06 9.26 6.37
N ALA A 16 -2.79 9.42 6.02
CA ALA A 16 -2.28 9.08 4.69
C ALA A 16 -1.93 7.59 4.62
N CYS A 17 -2.56 6.88 3.69
CA CYS A 17 -2.36 5.47 3.45
C CYS A 17 -2.04 5.21 1.99
N PHE A 18 -1.17 4.25 1.74
CA PHE A 18 -0.78 3.82 0.41
C PHE A 18 -0.74 2.30 0.33
N ALA A 19 -1.02 1.75 -0.84
CA ALA A 19 -0.83 0.33 -1.12
C ALA A 19 -0.39 0.07 -2.55
N TYR A 20 0.43 -0.98 -2.72
CA TYR A 20 0.68 -1.63 -4.00
C TYR A 20 -0.01 -2.98 -4.08
N ILE A 21 -0.42 -3.33 -5.30
CA ILE A 21 -0.89 -4.65 -5.67
C ILE A 21 0.29 -5.38 -6.30
N VAL A 22 0.86 -6.34 -5.58
CA VAL A 22 2.08 -7.05 -6.02
C VAL A 22 1.78 -8.48 -6.45
N ARG A 23 2.46 -8.95 -7.49
CA ARG A 23 2.37 -10.32 -8.02
C ARG A 23 3.74 -10.78 -8.52
N GLY A 24 4.27 -11.87 -7.99
CA GLY A 24 5.59 -12.35 -8.39
C GLY A 24 6.67 -11.28 -8.18
N ARG A 25 7.37 -10.84 -9.22
CA ARG A 25 8.36 -9.75 -9.09
C ARG A 25 7.82 -8.39 -9.54
N GLY A 26 6.53 -8.29 -9.85
CA GLY A 26 5.91 -7.11 -10.44
C GLY A 26 4.92 -6.40 -9.52
N VAL A 27 4.62 -5.16 -9.91
CA VAL A 27 3.55 -4.33 -9.36
C VAL A 27 2.46 -4.22 -10.42
N ASP A 28 1.26 -4.72 -10.12
CA ASP A 28 0.11 -4.68 -11.03
C ASP A 28 -0.72 -3.38 -10.83
N GLY A 29 -0.53 -2.67 -9.72
CA GLY A 29 -1.31 -1.46 -9.45
C GLY A 29 -0.97 -0.78 -8.13
N ALA A 30 -1.46 0.45 -7.96
CA ALA A 30 -1.21 1.31 -6.81
C ALA A 30 -2.51 1.99 -6.35
N VAL A 31 -2.66 2.22 -5.06
CA VAL A 31 -3.80 2.93 -4.46
C VAL A 31 -3.32 3.81 -3.31
N SER A 32 -3.88 5.01 -3.20
CA SER A 32 -3.59 5.93 -2.11
C SER A 32 -4.86 6.57 -1.57
N SER A 33 -4.83 6.93 -0.29
CA SER A 33 -5.86 7.70 0.39
C SER A 33 -5.25 8.63 1.43
N LEU A 34 -5.87 9.79 1.64
CA LEU A 34 -5.55 10.73 2.72
C LEU A 34 -6.63 10.71 3.82
N SER A 35 -7.42 9.63 3.88
CA SER A 35 -8.55 9.48 4.81
C SER A 35 -8.57 8.07 5.43
N GLY A 36 -7.38 7.54 5.70
CA GLY A 36 -7.18 6.27 6.40
C GLY A 36 -7.48 5.01 5.58
N CYS A 37 -7.45 3.88 6.28
CA CYS A 37 -7.58 2.56 5.68
C CYS A 37 -8.94 2.31 5.02
N SER A 38 -10.06 2.77 5.60
CA SER A 38 -11.39 2.53 5.01
C SER A 38 -11.49 3.12 3.60
N SER A 39 -10.99 4.35 3.41
CA SER A 39 -10.96 5.02 2.12
C SER A 39 -9.96 4.39 1.15
N LEU A 40 -8.80 3.92 1.65
CA LEU A 40 -7.84 3.16 0.84
C LEU A 40 -8.48 1.86 0.30
N CYS A 41 -9.15 1.09 1.17
CA CYS A 41 -9.79 -0.17 0.80
C CYS A 41 -10.94 0.04 -0.17
N GLN A 42 -11.76 1.09 0.03
CA GLN A 42 -12.82 1.45 -0.91
C GLN A 42 -12.23 1.78 -2.30
N ARG A 43 -11.16 2.58 -2.36
CA ARG A 43 -10.50 2.88 -3.64
C ARG A 43 -9.89 1.66 -4.31
N ALA A 44 -9.37 0.71 -3.53
CA ALA A 44 -8.88 -0.55 -4.07
C ALA A 44 -10.02 -1.40 -4.64
N TRP A 45 -11.20 -1.37 -4.01
CA TRP A 45 -12.42 -1.98 -4.53
C TRP A 45 -12.89 -1.32 -5.82
N ASP A 46 -13.00 0.01 -5.84
CA ASP A 46 -13.48 0.77 -6.99
C ASP A 46 -12.59 0.61 -8.23
N ARG A 47 -11.28 0.38 -8.02
CA ARG A 47 -10.33 0.06 -9.09
C ARG A 47 -10.35 -1.41 -9.53
N GLY A 48 -11.19 -2.24 -8.93
CA GLY A 48 -11.37 -3.64 -9.29
C GLY A 48 -10.29 -4.58 -8.74
N TYR A 49 -9.37 -4.11 -7.90
CA TYR A 49 -8.27 -4.96 -7.41
C TYR A 49 -8.73 -6.05 -6.44
N MET A 50 -9.82 -5.81 -5.70
CA MET A 50 -10.31 -6.71 -4.65
C MET A 50 -10.73 -8.09 -5.16
N GLY A 51 -11.13 -8.22 -6.43
CA GLY A 51 -11.49 -9.53 -7.02
C GLY A 51 -10.28 -10.46 -7.23
N GLU A 52 -9.07 -9.90 -7.26
CA GLU A 52 -7.85 -10.63 -7.60
C GLU A 52 -6.89 -10.79 -6.41
N LEU A 53 -7.06 -9.94 -5.40
CA LEU A 53 -6.31 -9.98 -4.15
C LEU A 53 -6.61 -11.25 -3.36
N ARG A 54 -5.55 -11.89 -2.86
CA ARG A 54 -5.65 -13.09 -2.02
C ARG A 54 -5.17 -12.85 -0.60
N TYR A 55 -4.26 -11.90 -0.42
CA TYR A 55 -3.63 -11.63 0.86
C TYR A 55 -3.39 -10.14 1.09
N GLY A 56 -3.31 -9.75 2.37
CA GLY A 56 -2.98 -8.41 2.81
C GLY A 56 -1.74 -8.37 3.71
N CYS A 57 -0.97 -7.30 3.59
CA CYS A 57 0.20 -7.00 4.40
C CYS A 57 0.22 -5.53 4.83
N GLY A 58 0.68 -5.27 6.05
CA GLY A 58 0.94 -3.93 6.57
C GLY A 58 -0.27 -3.29 7.27
N SER A 59 -0.41 -1.98 7.17
CA SER A 59 -1.33 -1.19 8.02
C SER A 59 -2.82 -1.46 7.74
N CYS A 60 -3.19 -1.72 6.48
CA CYS A 60 -4.57 -1.94 6.07
C CYS A 60 -4.76 -3.35 5.55
N SER A 61 -5.57 -4.16 6.23
CA SER A 61 -5.88 -5.53 5.79
C SER A 61 -6.93 -5.58 4.69
N CYS A 62 -7.86 -4.62 4.64
CA CYS A 62 -9.02 -4.62 3.74
C CYS A 62 -9.84 -5.93 3.78
N GLY A 63 -9.87 -6.61 4.93
CA GLY A 63 -10.54 -7.90 5.08
C GLY A 63 -9.80 -9.09 4.46
N LEU A 64 -8.59 -8.88 3.93
CA LEU A 64 -7.76 -9.92 3.36
C LEU A 64 -6.97 -10.64 4.48
N PRO A 65 -6.82 -11.97 4.39
CA PRO A 65 -5.99 -12.71 5.32
C PRO A 65 -4.52 -12.38 5.11
N SER A 66 -3.72 -12.53 6.16
CA SER A 66 -2.27 -12.54 6.01
C SER A 66 -1.83 -13.77 5.20
N PRO A 67 -0.81 -13.66 4.34
CA PRO A 67 -0.33 -14.80 3.57
C PRO A 67 0.31 -15.87 4.45
N PRO A 68 0.25 -17.14 4.01
CA PRO A 68 0.79 -18.26 4.78
C PRO A 68 2.31 -18.14 4.92
N SER A 69 2.82 -18.44 6.11
CA SER A 69 4.24 -18.34 6.51
C SER A 69 5.21 -19.25 5.75
N ARG A 70 4.73 -20.14 4.87
CA ARG A 70 5.57 -21.01 4.04
C ARG A 70 6.14 -20.27 2.83
N GLY A 71 7.27 -19.61 3.06
CA GLY A 71 8.10 -18.93 2.07
C GLY A 71 8.63 -17.59 2.58
N GLN A 72 9.39 -17.60 3.68
CA GLN A 72 9.89 -16.39 4.35
C GLN A 72 10.58 -15.42 3.38
N GLY A 73 11.39 -15.89 2.43
CA GLY A 73 12.13 -15.00 1.53
C GLY A 73 11.27 -14.19 0.55
N ALA A 74 10.20 -14.75 -0.01
CA ALA A 74 9.30 -14.00 -0.90
C ALA A 74 8.45 -13.01 -0.10
N TRP A 75 7.96 -13.44 1.07
CA TRP A 75 7.18 -12.60 1.96
C TRP A 75 7.97 -11.41 2.53
N GLU A 76 9.21 -11.65 2.96
CA GLU A 76 10.12 -10.59 3.40
C GLU A 76 10.41 -9.61 2.27
N ALA A 77 10.62 -10.10 1.04
CA ALA A 77 10.86 -9.23 -0.11
C ALA A 77 9.65 -8.31 -0.39
N TYR A 78 8.42 -8.83 -0.37
CA TYR A 78 7.21 -7.99 -0.54
C TYR A 78 7.01 -7.02 0.62
N SER A 79 7.22 -7.47 1.85
CA SER A 79 7.11 -6.64 3.04
C SER A 79 8.13 -5.50 3.03
N ARG A 80 9.38 -5.79 2.62
CA ARG A 80 10.44 -4.77 2.47
C ARG A 80 10.14 -3.79 1.34
N LEU A 81 9.63 -4.28 0.20
CA LEU A 81 9.21 -3.42 -0.92
C LEU A 81 8.09 -2.47 -0.47
N ALA A 82 7.07 -3.00 0.20
CA ALA A 82 5.97 -2.20 0.74
C ALA A 82 6.45 -1.16 1.76
N ALA A 83 7.38 -1.54 2.64
CA ALA A 83 7.97 -0.64 3.63
C ALA A 83 8.83 0.47 2.98
N ALA A 84 9.64 0.14 1.98
CA ALA A 84 10.46 1.13 1.26
C ALA A 84 9.60 2.16 0.51
N ILE A 85 8.48 1.70 -0.04
CA ILE A 85 7.51 2.56 -0.72
C ILE A 85 6.79 3.46 0.27
N ALA A 86 6.38 2.90 1.41
CA ALA A 86 5.77 3.66 2.49
C ALA A 86 6.68 4.80 2.94
N ALA A 87 7.97 4.50 3.11
CA ALA A 87 9.00 5.47 3.47
C ALA A 87 9.16 6.55 2.38
N GLY A 88 9.25 6.17 1.10
CA GLY A 88 9.34 7.15 0.02
C GLY A 88 8.10 8.04 -0.13
N MET A 89 6.90 7.48 0.08
CA MET A 89 5.66 8.27 0.11
C MET A 89 5.59 9.23 1.30
N LEU A 90 6.06 8.79 2.46
CA LEU A 90 6.20 9.62 3.64
C LEU A 90 7.12 10.81 3.38
N GLU A 91 8.29 10.57 2.79
CA GLU A 91 9.22 11.64 2.40
C GLU A 91 8.60 12.61 1.40
N ILE A 92 7.84 12.11 0.42
CA ILE A 92 7.12 12.98 -0.54
C ILE A 92 6.06 13.81 0.18
N LEU A 93 5.27 13.22 1.06
CA LEU A 93 4.22 13.93 1.81
C LEU A 93 4.81 14.96 2.78
N GLU A 94 5.92 14.64 3.43
CA GLU A 94 6.67 15.58 4.27
C GLU A 94 7.29 16.71 3.45
N GLY A 95 7.85 16.41 2.28
CA GLY A 95 8.35 17.40 1.33
C GLY A 95 7.26 18.32 0.78
N LEU A 96 6.05 17.79 0.53
CA LEU A 96 4.88 18.57 0.12
C LEU A 96 4.30 19.40 1.29
N GLY A 97 4.37 18.90 2.52
CA GLY A 97 4.08 19.67 3.73
C GLY A 97 5.09 20.79 4.00
N GLY A 98 6.35 20.58 3.62
CA GLY A 98 7.42 21.59 3.64
C GLY A 98 7.33 22.61 2.49
N ALA A 99 6.67 22.27 1.38
CA ALA A 99 6.37 23.20 0.29
C ALA A 99 5.19 24.15 0.59
N GLY A 100 4.58 24.02 1.77
CA GLY A 100 3.49 24.84 2.29
C GLY A 100 3.92 26.15 2.95
N GLY A 101 4.77 26.95 2.30
CA GLY A 101 5.00 28.36 2.67
C GLY A 101 6.00 29.07 1.76
N PRO A 102 5.73 30.28 1.22
CA PRO A 102 4.54 31.14 1.28
C PRO A 102 3.99 31.47 -0.12
N PHE A 103 2.89 30.85 -0.57
CA PHE A 103 2.21 31.29 -1.81
C PHE A 103 0.69 31.45 -1.69
N TYR A 104 0.13 31.36 -0.48
CA TYR A 104 -1.28 31.66 -0.24
C TYR A 104 -1.43 32.81 0.76
N HIS A 105 -1.13 34.03 0.29
CA HIS A 105 -1.77 35.24 0.77
C HIS A 105 -2.23 36.06 -0.44
N ARG A 106 -3.54 36.13 -0.63
CA ARG A 106 -4.21 37.28 -1.25
C ARG A 106 -5.49 37.55 -0.48
#